data_AF-A0A368GGF1-F1
#
_entry.id   AF-A0A368GGF1-F1
#
_cell.length_a   1.000
_cell.length_b   1.000
_cell.length_c   1.000
_cell.angle_alpha   90.00
_cell.angle_beta   90.00
_cell.angle_gamma   90.00
#
_symmetry.space_group_name_H-M   'P 1'
#
loop_
_entity.id
_entity.type
_entity.pdbx_description
1 polymer ?
#
loop_
_entity_poly.entity_id
_entity_poly.type
_entity_poly.pdbx_seq_one_letter_code
_entity_poly.pdbx_strand_id
1 'polypeptide(L)'
;MLCEKMKCDLKEGNILVCGDSSTDLPMLQECLTQNPSGVYTIWVTTDEKLQKQVIVRDLCGSYNNKNIAFVSCPEVLLGAMAQATIREISIVRPRGE
;
A
#
# COMPACT_ATOMS: atom_id res chain seq x y z
N MET A 1 -20.53 2.96 0.51
CA MET A 1 -19.19 2.59 1.04
C MET A 1 -18.70 3.58 2.09
N LEU A 2 -17.70 3.24 2.92
CA LEU A 2 -17.13 4.17 3.92
C LEU A 2 -16.54 5.43 3.28
N CYS A 3 -15.88 5.29 2.12
CA CYS A 3 -15.30 6.42 1.38
C CYS A 3 -16.34 7.48 1.00
N GLU A 4 -17.54 7.07 0.58
CA GLU A 4 -18.65 7.99 0.25
C GLU A 4 -19.13 8.75 1.49
N LYS A 5 -19.25 8.06 2.63
CA LYS A 5 -19.66 8.67 3.91
C LYS A 5 -18.61 9.69 4.40
N MET A 6 -17.33 9.40 4.17
CA MET A 6 -16.21 10.24 4.59
C MET A 6 -15.82 11.30 3.56
N LYS A 7 -16.49 11.36 2.40
CA LYS A 7 -16.14 12.22 1.25
C LYS A 7 -14.67 12.04 0.81
N CYS A 8 -14.19 10.80 0.88
CA CYS A 8 -12.85 10.43 0.43
C CYS A 8 -12.93 10.09 -1.07
N ASP A 9 -12.22 10.87 -1.89
CA ASP A 9 -12.13 10.60 -3.33
C ASP A 9 -10.99 9.62 -3.60
N LEU A 10 -11.32 8.44 -4.11
CA LEU A 10 -10.34 7.41 -4.48
C LEU A 10 -9.72 7.65 -5.87
N LYS A 11 -10.21 8.64 -6.63
CA LYS A 11 -9.75 8.89 -8.00
C LYS A 11 -8.49 9.76 -8.05
N GLU A 12 -8.20 10.51 -6.99
CA GLU A 12 -7.08 11.44 -6.93
C GLU A 12 -6.11 11.10 -5.79
N GLY A 13 -4.85 11.49 -5.97
CA GLY A 13 -3.79 11.31 -4.98
C GLY A 13 -3.21 9.90 -4.91
N ASN A 14 -2.47 9.63 -3.83
CA ASN A 14 -1.83 8.36 -3.57
C ASN A 14 -2.59 7.57 -2.50
N ILE A 15 -2.88 6.31 -2.79
CA ILE A 15 -3.63 5.40 -1.91
C ILE A 15 -2.69 4.26 -1.51
N LEU A 16 -2.53 4.03 -0.21
CA LEU A 16 -1.77 2.89 0.32
C LEU A 16 -2.75 1.81 0.81
N VAL A 17 -2.74 0.64 0.16
CA VAL A 17 -3.53 -0.53 0.56
C VAL A 17 -2.61 -1.57 1.21
N CYS A 18 -2.85 -1.89 2.47
CA CYS A 18 -2.14 -2.94 3.20
C CYS A 18 -3.03 -4.17 3.34
N GLY A 19 -2.52 -5.35 3.03
CA GLY A 19 -3.23 -6.62 3.19
C GLY A 19 -2.30 -7.73 3.68
N ASP A 20 -2.88 -8.80 4.22
CA ASP A 20 -2.14 -9.98 4.67
C ASP A 20 -2.65 -11.28 4.03
N SER A 21 -3.88 -11.26 3.51
CA SER A 21 -4.60 -12.43 3.06
C SER A 21 -5.50 -12.14 1.86
N SER A 22 -6.02 -13.19 1.22
CA SER A 22 -6.85 -13.05 0.02
C SER A 22 -8.16 -12.29 0.25
N THR A 23 -8.62 -12.17 1.50
CA THR A 23 -9.82 -11.40 1.84
C THR A 23 -9.66 -9.91 1.61
N ASP A 24 -8.42 -9.40 1.50
CA ASP A 24 -8.13 -7.98 1.28
C ASP A 24 -8.09 -7.61 -0.21
N LEU A 25 -8.07 -8.60 -1.11
CA LEU A 25 -8.00 -8.38 -2.56
C LEU A 25 -9.14 -7.53 -3.13
N PRO A 26 -10.41 -7.67 -2.69
CA PRO A 26 -11.48 -6.80 -3.17
C PRO A 26 -11.23 -5.32 -2.85
N MET A 27 -10.57 -5.03 -1.72
CA MET A 27 -10.20 -3.66 -1.35
C MET A 27 -9.16 -3.08 -2.32
N LEU A 28 -8.13 -3.89 -2.64
CA LEU A 28 -7.12 -3.52 -3.63
C LEU A 28 -7.74 -3.34 -5.03
N GLN A 29 -8.62 -4.25 -5.45
CA GLN A 29 -9.28 -4.20 -6.74
C GLN A 29 -10.15 -2.94 -6.90
N GLU A 30 -10.93 -2.57 -5.89
CA GLU A 30 -11.73 -1.35 -5.93
C GLU A 30 -10.83 -0.11 -6.08
N CYS A 31 -9.74 -0.02 -5.30
CA CYS A 31 -8.81 1.10 -5.39
C CYS A 31 -8.13 1.18 -6.77
N LEU A 32 -7.69 0.04 -7.32
CA LEU A 32 -7.07 -0.04 -8.65
C LEU A 32 -8.06 0.33 -9.77
N THR A 33 -9.34 -0.01 -9.61
CA THR A 33 -10.39 0.34 -10.58
C THR A 33 -10.59 1.85 -10.66
N GLN A 34 -10.50 2.56 -9.52
CA GLN A 34 -10.70 4.01 -9.47
C GLN A 34 -9.44 4.80 -9.84
N ASN A 35 -8.25 4.36 -9.41
CA ASN A 35 -6.99 5.08 -9.59
C ASN A 35 -5.79 4.12 -9.73
N PRO A 36 -5.62 3.49 -10.89
CA PRO A 36 -4.61 2.44 -11.09
C PRO A 36 -3.18 2.96 -10.92
N SER A 37 -2.88 4.22 -11.20
CA SER A 37 -1.53 4.79 -11.07
C SER A 37 -1.19 5.27 -9.66
N GLY A 38 -2.17 5.75 -8.89
CA GLY A 38 -1.99 6.30 -7.55
C GLY A 38 -2.02 5.25 -6.43
N VAL A 39 -2.37 4.01 -6.74
CA VAL A 39 -2.38 2.92 -5.75
C VAL A 39 -0.97 2.39 -5.51
N TYR A 40 -0.63 2.26 -4.24
CA TYR A 40 0.53 1.56 -3.70
C TYR A 40 0.01 0.46 -2.78
N THR A 41 0.65 -0.71 -2.79
CA THR A 41 0.21 -1.81 -1.95
C THR A 41 1.35 -2.52 -1.24
N ILE A 42 1.15 -2.84 0.03
CA ILE A 42 2.09 -3.59 0.88
C ILE A 42 1.39 -4.84 1.39
N TRP A 43 2.01 -5.99 1.15
CA TRP A 43 1.47 -7.28 1.54
C TRP A 43 2.32 -7.91 2.63
N VAL A 44 1.72 -8.13 3.79
CA VAL A 44 2.36 -8.75 4.96
C VAL A 44 2.11 -10.24 4.91
N THR A 45 3.02 -10.99 4.30
CA THR A 45 2.84 -12.43 4.12
C THR A 45 4.18 -13.10 3.88
N THR A 46 4.29 -14.37 4.22
CA THR A 46 5.39 -15.27 3.80
C THR A 46 4.91 -16.34 2.83
N ASP A 47 3.61 -16.36 2.49
CA ASP A 47 3.03 -17.33 1.57
C ASP A 47 3.44 -17.01 0.14
N GLU A 48 4.30 -17.85 -0.44
CA GLU A 48 4.74 -17.71 -1.81
C GLU A 48 3.58 -17.78 -2.82
N LYS A 49 2.45 -18.43 -2.51
CA LYS A 49 1.29 -18.42 -3.40
C LYS A 49 0.63 -17.05 -3.45
N LEU A 50 0.57 -16.35 -2.32
CA LEU A 50 0.08 -14.98 -2.25
C LEU A 50 1.09 -13.99 -2.88
N GLN A 51 2.40 -14.25 -2.70
CA GLN A 51 3.49 -13.37 -3.17
C GLN A 51 3.92 -13.56 -4.64
N LYS A 52 4.25 -14.79 -5.04
CA LYS A 52 4.98 -15.12 -6.27
C LYS A 52 4.07 -15.39 -7.45
N GLN A 53 2.85 -15.90 -7.25
CA GLN A 53 2.07 -16.43 -8.37
C GLN A 53 0.55 -16.20 -8.21
N VAL A 54 0.04 -15.29 -9.03
CA VAL A 54 -1.33 -15.24 -9.59
C VAL A 54 -2.30 -14.20 -9.04
N ILE A 55 -2.26 -13.78 -7.75
CA ILE A 55 -3.34 -12.89 -7.29
C ILE A 55 -2.93 -11.43 -7.17
N VAL A 56 -1.98 -11.07 -6.30
CA VAL A 56 -1.65 -9.64 -6.11
C VAL A 56 -0.88 -9.06 -7.29
N ARG A 57 0.19 -9.74 -7.72
CA ARG A 57 1.03 -9.27 -8.83
C ARG A 57 0.27 -9.23 -10.16
N ASP A 58 -0.55 -10.24 -10.44
CA ASP A 58 -1.33 -10.28 -11.68
C ASP A 58 -2.51 -9.31 -11.62
N LEU A 59 -3.16 -9.16 -10.46
CA LEU A 59 -4.19 -8.13 -10.27
C LEU A 59 -3.60 -6.76 -10.55
N CYS A 60 -2.55 -6.34 -9.85
CA CYS A 60 -1.89 -5.06 -10.13
C CYS A 60 -1.40 -4.95 -11.59
N GLY A 61 -0.82 -6.02 -12.13
CA GLY A 61 -0.36 -6.09 -13.52
C GLY A 61 -1.48 -5.88 -14.55
N SER A 62 -2.69 -6.40 -14.30
CA SER A 62 -3.86 -6.19 -15.15
C SER A 62 -4.31 -4.72 -15.23
N TYR A 63 -3.97 -3.92 -14.22
CA TYR A 63 -4.18 -2.47 -14.18
C TYR A 63 -2.91 -1.67 -14.54
N ASN A 64 -1.86 -2.33 -15.05
CA ASN A 64 -0.54 -1.73 -15.33
C ASN A 64 0.10 -1.03 -14.12
N ASN A 65 -0.20 -1.50 -12.90
CA ASN A 65 0.36 -1.00 -11.65
C ASN A 65 1.58 -1.83 -11.23
N LYS A 66 2.68 -1.15 -10.89
CA LYS A 66 3.94 -1.77 -10.44
C LYS A 66 4.30 -1.43 -8.98
N ASN A 67 3.44 -0.71 -8.28
CA ASN A 67 3.66 -0.18 -6.95
C ASN A 67 3.34 -1.22 -5.86
N ILE A 68 4.09 -2.31 -5.85
CA ILE A 68 3.84 -3.47 -4.99
C ILE A 68 5.06 -3.75 -4.13
N ALA A 69 4.85 -3.90 -2.82
CA ALA A 69 5.86 -4.36 -1.89
C ALA A 69 5.35 -5.53 -1.04
N PHE A 70 6.26 -6.41 -0.64
CA PHE A 70 5.98 -7.54 0.24
C PHE A 70 6.90 -7.46 1.46
N VAL A 71 6.34 -7.77 2.63
CA VAL A 71 7.07 -7.84 3.89
C VAL A 71 6.70 -9.11 4.63
N SER A 72 7.64 -9.66 5.41
CA SER A 72 7.43 -10.93 6.11
C SER A 72 6.55 -10.81 7.35
N CYS A 73 6.50 -9.64 7.98
CA CYS A 73 5.76 -9.40 9.21
C CYS A 73 5.45 -7.90 9.40
N PRO A 74 4.45 -7.54 10.23
CA PRO A 74 4.03 -6.15 10.42
C PRO A 74 5.13 -5.24 10.97
N GLU A 75 6.07 -5.78 11.75
CA GLU A 75 7.16 -5.04 12.40
C GLU A 75 8.08 -4.37 11.38
N VAL A 76 8.28 -4.99 10.21
CA VAL A 76 9.05 -4.40 9.12
C VAL A 76 8.38 -3.12 8.63
N LEU A 77 7.05 -3.15 8.46
CA LEU A 77 6.27 -1.99 8.05
C LEU A 77 6.28 -0.90 9.13
N LEU A 78 6.09 -1.28 10.40
CA LEU A 78 6.16 -0.35 11.54
C LEU A 78 7.52 0.33 11.63
N GLY A 79 8.62 -0.43 11.49
CA GLY A 79 9.97 0.11 11.47
C GLY A 79 10.21 1.08 10.31
N ALA A 80 9.73 0.72 9.11
CA ALA A 80 9.83 1.59 7.94
C ALA A 80 9.05 2.91 8.14
N MET A 81 7.84 2.85 8.70
CA MET A 81 7.04 4.05 9.00
C MET A 81 7.67 4.92 10.09
N ALA A 82 8.23 4.30 11.14
CA ALA A 82 8.96 5.03 12.17
C ALA A 82 10.16 5.78 11.55
N GLN A 83 10.90 5.13 10.66
CA GLN A 83 12.03 5.75 9.98
C GLN A 83 11.62 6.87 9.03
N ALA A 84 10.54 6.68 8.27
CA ALA A 84 9.97 7.74 7.43
C ALA A 84 9.57 8.96 8.28
N THR A 85 8.96 8.72 9.44
CA THR A 85 8.56 9.78 10.38
C THR A 85 9.78 10.54 10.93
N ILE A 86 10.83 9.84 11.34
CA ILE A 86 12.07 10.47 11.83
C ILE A 86 12.71 11.34 10.74
N ARG A 87 12.74 10.84 9.50
CA ARG A 87 13.29 11.57 8.36
C ARG A 87 12.52 12.87 8.12
N GLU A 88 11.19 12.80 8.06
CA GLU A 88 10.34 13.99 7.88
C GLU A 88 10.56 15.03 8.99
N ILE A 89 10.58 14.60 10.25
CA ILE A 89 10.83 15.50 11.39
C ILE A 89 12.22 16.15 11.30
N SER A 90 13.24 15.37 10.92
CA SER A 90 14.62 15.86 10.83
C SER A 90 14.83 16.85 9.69
N ILE A 91 14.06 16.73 8.59
CA ILE A 91 14.06 17.71 7.49
C ILE A 91 13.41 19.02 7.92
N VAL A 92 12.27 18.94 8.64
CA VAL A 92 11.52 20.13 9.07
C VAL A 92 12.19 20.86 10.24
N ARG A 93 12.95 20.13 11.06
CA ARG A 93 13.74 20.68 12.17
C ARG A 93 15.20 20.31 11.99
N PRO A 94 15.95 21.01 11.13
CA PRO A 94 17.40 20.84 11.09
C PRO A 94 17.91 21.09 12.51
N ARG A 95 18.65 20.13 13.05
CA ARG A 95 19.32 20.30 14.34
C ARG A 95 20.22 21.51 14.18
N GLY A 96 19.95 22.57 14.95
CA GLY A 96 20.73 23.81 14.88
C GLY A 96 22.21 23.50 15.03
N GLU A 97 22.97 23.91 14.03
CA GLU A 97 24.38 24.27 14.17
C GLU A 97 24.46 25.71 14.70
#